data_AF-A0A8T3RJD8-F1
#
_entry.id   AF-A0A8T3RJD8-F1
#
_cell.length_a   1.000
_cell.length_b   1.000
_cell.length_c   1.000
_cell.angle_alpha   90.00
_cell.angle_beta   90.00
_cell.angle_gamma   90.00
#
_symmetry.space_group_name_H-M   'P 1'
#
loop_
_entity.id
_entity.type
_entity.pdbx_description
1 polymer ?
#
loop_
_entity_poly.entity_id
_entity_poly.type
_entity_poly.pdbx_seq_one_letter_code
_entity_poly.pdbx_strand_id
1 'polypeptide(L)'
;MTNKDPLRIGEGADAVVAAYLKAHPQFFVEHPAVLAEIAVPHVTGEAVSLVERQVAALREQYRRLENKYRELLTIAAENDDLRRRLHELTIKLLGSDDIKATIAMLYQALMEDFQADFVALKVFAVPRPINGEPVPEFLGREAAGRDVFAALIAGMHPLCGGLEPSQRDALFGAAGENGSAVLLPLARRRWSGVL
;
A
#
# COMPACT_ATOMS: atom_id res chain seq x y z
N MET A 1 -5.02 18.24 28.31
CA MET A 1 -6.35 18.26 27.67
C MET A 1 -7.04 16.97 28.07
N THR A 2 -8.03 17.12 28.94
CA THR A 2 -8.57 16.08 29.81
C THR A 2 -9.54 15.20 29.04
N ASN A 3 -9.24 13.90 28.96
CA ASN A 3 -10.10 12.90 28.34
C ASN A 3 -11.41 12.83 29.13
N LYS A 4 -12.53 13.04 28.43
CA LYS A 4 -13.87 13.17 29.01
C LYS A 4 -14.46 11.76 29.08
N ASP A 5 -14.46 11.15 30.27
CA ASP A 5 -15.14 9.88 30.54
C ASP A 5 -16.59 9.93 30.02
N PRO A 6 -17.01 9.05 29.09
CA PRO A 6 -18.31 9.23 28.43
C PRO A 6 -19.55 8.92 29.30
N LEU A 7 -19.42 8.37 30.50
CA LEU A 7 -20.56 7.85 31.28
C LEU A 7 -20.39 8.10 32.80
N ARG A 8 -20.45 9.35 33.26
CA ARG A 8 -20.82 9.63 34.67
C ARG A 8 -22.32 9.41 34.82
N ILE A 9 -22.73 8.15 34.99
CA ILE A 9 -24.12 7.85 35.33
C ILE A 9 -24.30 8.24 36.81
N GLY A 10 -25.26 9.13 37.10
CA GLY A 10 -25.44 9.71 38.43
C GLY A 10 -25.72 8.66 39.52
N GLU A 11 -25.49 9.01 40.79
CA GLU A 11 -25.54 8.17 42.01
C GLU A 11 -26.83 7.34 42.27
N GLY A 12 -27.79 7.29 41.34
CA GLY A 12 -28.96 6.40 41.40
C GLY A 12 -29.07 5.40 40.23
N ALA A 13 -28.21 5.49 39.22
CA ALA A 13 -28.34 4.69 38.02
C ALA A 13 -27.87 3.25 38.21
N ASP A 14 -26.88 3.01 39.06
CA ASP A 14 -26.41 1.66 39.36
C ASP A 14 -27.52 0.80 39.96
N ALA A 15 -28.36 1.39 40.82
CA ALA A 15 -29.52 0.72 41.41
C ALA A 15 -30.57 0.37 40.34
N VAL A 16 -30.78 1.26 39.38
CA VAL A 16 -31.71 1.04 38.26
C VAL A 16 -31.18 -0.03 37.32
N VAL A 17 -29.89 0.02 36.96
CA VAL A 17 -29.23 -0.99 36.12
C VAL A 17 -29.26 -2.36 36.81
N ALA A 18 -28.99 -2.42 38.11
CA ALA A 18 -29.05 -3.67 38.88
C ALA A 18 -30.47 -4.24 38.96
N ALA A 19 -31.49 -3.39 39.15
CA ALA A 19 -32.88 -3.82 39.15
C ALA A 19 -33.31 -4.34 37.76
N TYR A 20 -32.89 -3.66 36.69
CA TYR A 20 -33.14 -4.06 35.32
C TYR A 20 -32.51 -5.42 34.99
N LEU A 21 -31.22 -5.61 35.30
CA LEU A 21 -30.53 -6.89 35.05
C LEU A 21 -31.12 -8.05 35.86
N LYS A 22 -31.64 -7.80 37.08
CA LYS A 22 -32.37 -8.81 37.86
C LYS A 22 -33.72 -9.17 37.26
N ALA A 23 -34.44 -8.20 36.70
CA ALA A 23 -35.72 -8.43 36.04
C ALA A 23 -35.57 -9.13 34.68
N HIS A 24 -34.41 -9.00 34.03
CA HIS A 24 -34.11 -9.53 32.70
C HIS A 24 -32.88 -10.45 32.70
N PRO A 25 -32.96 -11.66 33.28
CA PRO A 25 -31.84 -12.60 33.32
C PRO A 25 -31.41 -13.11 31.93
N GLN A 26 -32.25 -12.96 30.91
CA GLN A 26 -31.94 -13.32 29.52
C GLN A 26 -31.09 -12.26 28.81
N PHE A 27 -30.92 -11.09 29.41
CA PHE A 27 -30.27 -9.93 28.78
C PHE A 27 -28.87 -10.27 28.21
N PHE A 28 -28.09 -11.08 28.90
CA PHE A 28 -26.76 -11.50 28.44
C PHE A 28 -26.80 -12.59 27.35
N VAL A 29 -27.92 -13.29 27.20
CA VAL A 29 -28.15 -14.25 26.10
C VAL A 29 -28.56 -13.50 24.83
N GLU A 30 -29.36 -12.44 24.97
CA GLU A 30 -29.83 -11.60 23.85
C GLU A 30 -28.74 -10.62 23.38
N HIS A 31 -27.83 -10.23 24.27
CA HIS A 31 -26.71 -9.32 23.99
C HIS A 31 -25.34 -9.94 24.33
N PRO A 32 -24.91 -11.00 23.61
CA PRO A 32 -23.67 -11.72 23.91
C PRO A 32 -22.40 -10.86 23.71
N ALA A 33 -22.44 -9.84 22.84
CA ALA A 33 -21.35 -8.89 22.65
C ALA A 33 -21.05 -8.08 23.92
N VAL A 34 -22.08 -7.69 24.68
CA VAL A 34 -21.93 -6.93 25.94
C VAL A 34 -21.22 -7.79 26.99
N LEU A 35 -21.56 -9.09 27.07
CA LEU A 35 -20.89 -10.04 27.97
C LEU A 35 -19.41 -10.25 27.61
N ALA A 36 -19.06 -10.18 26.32
CA ALA A 36 -17.68 -10.29 25.85
C ALA A 36 -16.80 -9.10 26.26
N GLU A 37 -17.41 -7.93 26.48
CA GLU A 37 -16.73 -6.71 26.91
C GLU A 37 -16.71 -6.53 28.44
N ILE A 38 -17.70 -7.08 29.15
CA ILE A 38 -17.74 -7.05 30.61
C ILE A 38 -16.70 -8.04 31.19
N ALA A 39 -15.92 -7.57 32.16
CA ALA A 39 -15.08 -8.41 33.00
C ALA A 39 -15.82 -8.64 34.34
N VAL A 40 -16.49 -9.78 34.49
CA VAL A 40 -17.07 -10.19 35.78
C VAL A 40 -16.05 -11.07 36.50
N PRO A 41 -15.32 -10.57 37.52
CA PRO A 41 -14.43 -11.42 38.30
C PRO A 41 -15.24 -12.51 39.01
N HIS A 42 -14.90 -13.78 38.78
CA HIS A 42 -15.36 -14.89 39.59
C HIS A 42 -14.56 -14.90 40.88
N VAL A 43 -15.24 -14.65 42.00
CA VAL A 43 -14.59 -14.59 43.31
C VAL A 43 -14.31 -16.02 43.79
N THR A 44 -13.17 -16.59 43.39
CA THR A 44 -12.68 -17.88 43.89
C THR A 44 -11.50 -17.71 44.85
N GLY A 45 -11.70 -17.10 46.02
CA GLY A 45 -10.67 -17.05 47.08
C GLY A 45 -9.27 -16.58 46.61
N GLU A 46 -8.19 -17.20 47.13
CA GLU A 46 -6.79 -16.91 46.75
C GLU A 46 -6.34 -17.51 45.40
N ALA A 47 -7.18 -18.32 44.73
CA ALA A 47 -6.82 -19.03 43.51
C ALA A 47 -7.46 -18.38 42.27
N VAL A 48 -6.63 -17.91 41.33
CA VAL A 48 -7.10 -17.44 40.02
C VAL A 48 -7.71 -18.60 39.25
N SER A 49 -8.97 -18.46 38.82
CA SER A 49 -9.68 -19.52 38.10
C SER A 49 -9.04 -19.78 36.72
N LEU A 50 -8.76 -21.05 36.42
CA LEU A 50 -8.25 -21.47 35.11
C LEU A 50 -9.19 -21.05 33.97
N VAL A 51 -10.50 -21.02 34.21
CA VAL A 51 -11.50 -20.59 33.23
C VAL A 51 -11.37 -19.10 32.94
N GLU A 52 -11.15 -18.26 33.94
CA GLU A 52 -10.90 -16.82 33.72
C GLU A 52 -9.64 -16.59 32.90
N ARG A 53 -8.56 -17.32 33.20
CA ARG A 53 -7.31 -17.22 32.44
C ARG A 53 -7.47 -17.73 31.01
N GLN A 54 -8.27 -18.77 30.78
CA GLN A 54 -8.61 -19.26 29.44
C GLN A 54 -9.47 -18.27 28.65
N VAL A 55 -10.49 -17.66 29.28
CA VAL A 55 -11.35 -16.65 28.64
C VAL A 55 -10.55 -15.39 28.31
N ALA A 56 -9.69 -14.91 29.21
CA ALA A 56 -8.80 -13.79 28.93
C ALA A 56 -7.84 -14.11 27.77
N ALA A 57 -7.23 -15.31 27.74
CA ALA A 57 -6.38 -15.73 26.64
C ALA A 57 -7.13 -15.80 25.30
N LEU A 58 -8.37 -16.29 25.30
CA LEU A 58 -9.22 -16.37 24.11
C LEU A 58 -9.63 -14.98 23.61
N ARG A 59 -10.04 -14.08 24.51
CA ARG A 59 -10.37 -12.68 24.17
C ARG A 59 -9.17 -11.96 23.55
N GLU A 60 -7.99 -12.20 24.10
CA GLU A 60 -6.75 -11.62 23.60
C GLU A 60 -6.37 -12.21 22.23
N GLN A 61 -6.55 -13.52 22.01
CA GLN A 61 -6.40 -14.13 20.68
C GLN A 61 -7.40 -13.56 19.67
N TYR A 62 -8.66 -13.41 20.07
CA TYR A 62 -9.71 -12.84 19.23
C TYR A 62 -9.36 -11.42 18.79
N ARG A 63 -8.95 -10.55 19.72
CA ARG A 63 -8.52 -9.18 19.40
C ARG A 63 -7.34 -9.15 18.44
N ARG A 64 -6.34 -10.01 18.65
CA ARG A 64 -5.21 -10.12 17.70
C ARG A 64 -5.65 -10.53 16.31
N LEU A 65 -6.53 -11.53 16.22
CA LEU A 65 -7.04 -12.00 14.93
C LEU A 65 -7.89 -10.94 14.23
N GLU A 66 -8.76 -10.26 14.98
CA GLU A 66 -9.58 -9.16 14.47
C GLU A 66 -8.72 -8.01 13.95
N ASN A 67 -7.68 -7.62 14.69
CA ASN A 67 -6.72 -6.61 14.24
C ASN A 67 -6.01 -7.04 12.95
N LYS A 68 -5.55 -8.30 12.88
CA LYS A 68 -4.90 -8.81 11.67
C LYS A 68 -5.85 -8.86 10.48
N TYR A 69 -7.10 -9.24 10.72
CA TYR A 69 -8.13 -9.25 9.69
C TYR A 69 -8.40 -7.85 9.15
N ARG A 70 -8.54 -6.85 10.03
CA ARG A 70 -8.69 -5.44 9.62
C ARG A 70 -7.50 -4.94 8.80
N GLU A 71 -6.27 -5.27 9.22
CA GLU A 71 -5.06 -4.93 8.47
C GLU A 71 -5.09 -5.52 7.05
N LEU A 72 -5.45 -6.80 6.92
CA LEU A 72 -5.56 -7.46 5.62
C LEU A 72 -6.66 -6.85 4.74
N LEU A 73 -7.79 -6.43 5.32
CA LEU A 73 -8.83 -5.72 4.58
C LEU A 73 -8.34 -4.36 4.06
N THR A 74 -7.60 -3.61 4.87
CA THR A 74 -7.00 -2.34 4.45
C THR A 74 -6.04 -2.55 3.29
N ILE A 75 -5.12 -3.53 3.40
CA ILE A 75 -4.20 -3.88 2.32
C ILE A 75 -4.94 -4.30 1.05
N ALA A 76 -6.04 -5.07 1.18
CA ALA A 76 -6.85 -5.48 0.04
C ALA A 76 -7.51 -4.28 -0.65
N ALA A 77 -8.07 -3.35 0.13
CA ALA A 77 -8.70 -2.14 -0.41
C ALA A 77 -7.68 -1.21 -1.11
N GLU A 78 -6.49 -1.04 -0.54
CA GLU A 78 -5.39 -0.29 -1.15
C GLU A 78 -4.93 -0.94 -2.45
N ASN A 79 -4.78 -2.26 -2.47
CA ASN A 79 -4.42 -3.02 -3.68
C ASN A 79 -5.48 -2.92 -4.78
N ASP A 80 -6.77 -2.97 -4.42
CA ASP A 80 -7.87 -2.83 -5.38
C ASP A 80 -7.89 -1.43 -6.01
N ASP A 81 -7.66 -0.38 -5.22
CA ASP A 81 -7.53 0.99 -5.73
C ASP A 81 -6.32 1.12 -6.68
N LEU A 82 -5.16 0.62 -6.26
CA LEU A 82 -3.96 0.60 -7.10
C LEU A 82 -4.19 -0.14 -8.42
N ARG A 83 -4.83 -1.31 -8.36
CA ARG A 83 -5.14 -2.13 -9.54
C ARG A 83 -6.10 -1.42 -10.49
N ARG A 84 -7.10 -0.70 -9.97
CA ARG A 84 -8.00 0.12 -10.77
C ARG A 84 -7.24 1.23 -11.51
N ARG A 85 -6.40 1.99 -10.81
CA ARG A 85 -5.58 3.05 -11.42
C ARG A 85 -4.65 2.50 -12.51
N LEU A 86 -3.99 1.37 -12.26
CA LEU A 86 -3.16 0.68 -13.27
C LEU A 86 -3.97 0.27 -14.50
N HIS A 87 -5.17 -0.27 -14.30
CA HIS A 87 -6.04 -0.68 -15.40
C HIS A 87 -6.47 0.52 -16.25
N GLU A 88 -6.91 1.61 -15.61
CA GLU A 88 -7.28 2.85 -16.28
C GLU A 88 -6.10 3.44 -17.05
N LEU A 89 -4.91 3.50 -16.45
CA LEU A 89 -3.69 3.92 -17.12
C LEU A 89 -3.39 3.05 -18.35
N THR A 90 -3.51 1.73 -18.22
CA THR A 90 -3.28 0.80 -19.33
C THR A 90 -4.22 1.09 -20.50
N ILE A 91 -5.52 1.30 -20.22
CA ILE A 91 -6.50 1.67 -21.27
C ILE A 91 -6.13 2.99 -21.92
N LYS A 92 -5.80 4.01 -21.12
CA LYS A 92 -5.39 5.34 -21.61
C LYS A 92 -4.15 5.25 -22.52
N LEU A 93 -3.13 4.48 -22.13
CA LEU A 93 -1.92 4.28 -22.93
C LEU A 93 -2.18 3.52 -24.23
N LEU A 94 -3.07 2.52 -24.21
CA LEU A 94 -3.45 1.75 -25.41
C LEU A 94 -4.28 2.57 -26.41
N GLY A 95 -5.05 3.54 -25.93
CA GLY A 95 -5.90 4.40 -26.76
C GLY A 95 -5.21 5.65 -27.31
N SER A 96 -3.93 5.86 -27.01
CA SER A 96 -3.18 7.04 -27.48
C SER A 96 -2.59 6.82 -28.87
N ASP A 97 -2.86 7.75 -29.78
CA ASP A 97 -2.38 7.71 -31.17
C ASP A 97 -0.98 8.34 -31.36
N ASP A 98 -0.49 9.09 -30.37
CA ASP A 98 0.81 9.77 -30.40
C ASP A 98 1.70 9.34 -29.24
N ILE A 99 2.90 8.89 -29.55
CA ILE A 99 3.90 8.45 -28.57
C ILE A 99 4.34 9.57 -27.63
N LYS A 100 4.37 10.83 -28.07
CA LYS A 100 4.70 11.96 -27.17
C LYS A 100 3.61 12.13 -26.12
N ALA A 101 2.35 12.11 -26.54
CA ALA A 101 1.21 12.15 -25.64
C ALA A 101 1.22 10.94 -24.68
N THR A 102 1.53 9.74 -25.17
CA THR A 102 1.66 8.53 -24.36
C THR A 102 2.73 8.67 -23.27
N ILE A 103 3.91 9.19 -23.60
CA ILE A 103 5.01 9.40 -22.64
C ILE A 103 4.64 10.47 -21.62
N ALA A 104 4.03 11.59 -22.05
CA ALA A 104 3.58 12.63 -21.15
C ALA A 104 2.52 12.11 -20.16
N MET A 105 1.56 11.32 -20.65
CA MET A 105 0.55 10.66 -19.82
C MET A 105 1.16 9.66 -18.84
N LEU A 106 2.18 8.90 -19.26
CA LEU A 106 2.91 7.98 -18.38
C LEU A 106 3.57 8.73 -17.22
N TYR A 107 4.29 9.82 -17.51
CA TYR A 107 4.92 10.63 -16.48
C TYR A 107 3.91 11.24 -15.52
N GLN A 108 2.83 11.82 -16.05
CA GLN A 108 1.75 12.40 -15.25
C GLN A 108 1.12 11.36 -14.34
N ALA A 109 0.76 10.19 -14.86
CA ALA A 109 0.17 9.13 -14.04
C ALA A 109 1.15 8.67 -12.95
N LEU A 110 2.41 8.40 -13.29
CA LEU A 110 3.38 7.93 -12.30
C LEU A 110 3.66 8.96 -11.20
N MET A 111 3.73 10.25 -11.54
CA MET A 111 3.98 11.31 -10.55
C MET A 111 2.72 11.66 -9.74
N GLU A 112 1.55 11.76 -10.36
CA GLU A 112 0.32 12.23 -9.70
C GLU A 112 -0.50 11.08 -9.10
N ASP A 113 -0.76 10.03 -9.88
CA ASP A 113 -1.62 8.91 -9.47
C ASP A 113 -0.88 7.88 -8.60
N PHE A 114 0.43 7.69 -8.86
CA PHE A 114 1.28 6.74 -8.14
C PHE A 114 2.28 7.41 -7.18
N GLN A 115 2.30 8.74 -7.12
CA GLN A 115 3.12 9.53 -6.19
C GLN A 115 4.62 9.22 -6.27
N ALA A 116 5.14 8.95 -7.48
CA ALA A 116 6.57 8.79 -7.68
C ALA A 116 7.27 10.17 -7.67
N ASP A 117 8.30 10.31 -6.84
CA ASP A 117 9.08 11.55 -6.76
C ASP A 117 9.86 11.85 -8.05
N PHE A 118 10.40 10.80 -8.67
CA PHE A 118 11.20 10.88 -9.88
C PHE A 118 10.84 9.75 -10.84
N VAL A 119 10.75 10.07 -12.13
CA VAL A 119 10.47 9.12 -13.20
C VAL A 119 11.36 9.46 -14.40
N ALA A 120 11.99 8.46 -15.01
CA ALA A 120 12.82 8.66 -16.19
C ALA A 120 12.63 7.50 -17.18
N LEU A 121 12.23 7.82 -18.42
CA LEU A 121 12.15 6.85 -19.50
C LEU A 121 13.33 7.03 -20.45
N LYS A 122 14.05 5.94 -20.73
CA LYS A 122 15.10 5.92 -21.75
C LYS A 122 14.88 4.78 -22.73
N VAL A 123 14.81 5.10 -24.00
CA VAL A 123 14.62 4.16 -25.11
C VAL A 123 15.84 4.22 -26.02
N PHE A 124 16.63 3.16 -26.02
CA PHE A 124 17.76 2.94 -26.91
C PHE A 124 17.28 2.36 -28.25
N ALA A 125 17.04 3.24 -29.21
CA ALA A 125 16.59 2.90 -30.56
C ALA A 125 17.30 3.76 -31.61
N VAL A 126 17.07 3.50 -32.90
CA VAL A 126 17.48 4.49 -33.92
C VAL A 126 16.55 5.69 -33.76
N PRO A 127 17.07 6.90 -33.43
CA PRO A 127 16.21 8.06 -33.22
C PRO A 127 15.47 8.35 -34.52
N ARG A 128 14.15 8.25 -34.50
CA ARG A 128 13.30 8.74 -35.58
C ARG A 128 12.56 9.94 -35.04
N PRO A 129 12.74 11.13 -35.61
CA PRO A 129 11.95 12.28 -35.21
C PRO A 129 10.47 11.96 -35.44
N ILE A 130 9.66 12.16 -34.41
CA ILE A 130 8.21 12.04 -34.50
C ILE A 130 7.69 13.45 -34.80
N ASN A 131 7.00 13.59 -35.93
CA ASN A 131 6.52 14.88 -36.44
C ASN A 131 7.65 15.93 -36.65
N GLY A 132 8.87 15.48 -36.96
CA GLY A 132 10.01 16.36 -37.24
C GLY A 132 10.78 16.86 -36.01
N GLU A 133 10.32 16.52 -34.80
CA GLU A 133 10.97 16.93 -33.56
C GLU A 133 11.67 15.75 -32.85
N PRO A 134 12.82 15.99 -32.21
CA PRO A 134 13.47 14.99 -31.37
C PRO A 134 12.63 14.72 -30.11
N VAL A 135 12.64 13.47 -29.66
CA VAL A 135 12.02 13.06 -28.40
C VAL A 135 13.16 12.71 -27.44
N PRO A 136 13.31 13.42 -26.30
CA PRO A 136 14.49 13.29 -25.44
C PRO A 136 14.64 11.89 -24.82
N GLU A 137 13.55 11.15 -24.65
CA GLU A 137 13.54 9.77 -24.17
C GLU A 137 14.14 8.80 -25.20
N PHE A 138 14.12 9.12 -26.49
CA PHE A 138 14.66 8.27 -27.54
C PHE A 138 16.14 8.57 -27.80
N LEU A 139 16.98 7.77 -27.15
CA LEU A 139 18.42 7.79 -27.29
C LEU A 139 18.87 6.89 -28.45
N GLY A 140 20.02 7.21 -29.03
CA GLY A 140 20.65 6.35 -30.04
C GLY A 140 20.90 4.92 -29.54
N ARG A 141 20.94 3.96 -30.47
CA ARG A 141 21.13 2.53 -30.15
C ARG A 141 22.40 2.24 -29.34
N GLU A 142 23.44 3.04 -29.54
CA GLU A 142 24.72 2.97 -28.82
C GLU A 142 24.96 4.24 -27.98
N ALA A 143 23.88 4.83 -27.45
CA ALA A 143 24.01 6.01 -26.59
C ALA A 143 24.76 5.68 -25.30
N ALA A 144 25.54 6.67 -24.83
CA ALA A 144 26.26 6.58 -23.57
C ALA A 144 25.32 6.22 -22.41
N GLY A 145 25.74 5.28 -21.57
CA GLY A 145 24.95 4.77 -20.44
C GLY A 145 24.09 3.54 -20.75
N ARG A 146 24.00 3.06 -22.00
CA ARG A 146 23.31 1.80 -22.30
C ARG A 146 23.95 0.60 -21.61
N ASP A 147 25.27 0.55 -21.56
CA ASP A 147 26.03 -0.57 -20.97
C ASP A 147 25.74 -0.74 -19.48
N VAL A 148 25.45 0.37 -18.80
CA VAL A 148 25.06 0.40 -17.38
C VAL A 148 23.77 -0.40 -17.12
N PHE A 149 22.89 -0.49 -18.12
CA PHE A 149 21.62 -1.24 -18.06
C PHE A 149 21.67 -2.56 -18.85
N ALA A 150 22.82 -2.96 -19.40
CA ALA A 150 22.91 -4.14 -20.27
C ALA A 150 22.48 -5.43 -19.55
N ALA A 151 22.90 -5.63 -18.31
CA ALA A 151 22.50 -6.80 -17.50
C ALA A 151 20.99 -6.81 -17.20
N LEU A 152 20.41 -5.66 -16.86
CA LEU A 152 18.98 -5.50 -16.62
C LEU A 152 18.16 -5.82 -17.89
N ILE A 153 18.56 -5.24 -19.02
CA ILE A 153 17.89 -5.43 -20.33
C ILE A 153 18.03 -6.87 -20.82
N ALA A 154 19.20 -7.49 -20.64
CA ALA A 154 19.41 -8.90 -21.00
C ALA A 154 18.58 -9.83 -20.10
N GLY A 155 18.46 -9.50 -18.81
CA GLY A 155 17.70 -10.26 -17.84
C GLY A 155 16.18 -10.15 -18.04
N MET A 156 15.66 -9.01 -18.49
CA MET A 156 14.21 -8.75 -18.61
C MET A 156 13.42 -8.94 -17.30
N HIS A 157 14.07 -8.73 -16.15
CA HIS A 157 13.43 -8.78 -14.84
C HIS A 157 13.50 -7.39 -14.18
N PRO A 158 12.39 -6.91 -13.57
CA PRO A 158 12.41 -5.71 -12.73
C PRO A 158 13.45 -5.82 -11.61
N LEU A 159 14.16 -4.72 -11.34
CA LEU A 159 15.01 -4.61 -10.17
C LEU A 159 14.42 -3.57 -9.21
N CYS A 160 14.21 -3.96 -7.96
CA CYS A 160 13.74 -3.07 -6.90
C CYS A 160 14.84 -2.91 -5.86
N GLY A 161 15.17 -1.68 -5.47
CA GLY A 161 16.20 -1.41 -4.47
C GLY A 161 16.89 -0.09 -4.67
N GLY A 162 18.10 0.06 -4.11
CA GLY A 162 18.92 1.23 -4.35
C GLY A 162 19.56 1.21 -5.74
N LEU A 163 19.57 2.35 -6.43
CA LEU A 163 20.28 2.50 -7.70
C LEU A 163 21.78 2.62 -7.46
N GLU A 164 22.58 1.95 -8.29
CA GLU A 164 24.02 2.21 -8.35
C GLU A 164 24.27 3.67 -8.79
N PRO A 165 25.36 4.32 -8.34
CA PRO A 165 25.65 5.71 -8.71
C PRO A 165 25.66 5.94 -10.23
N SER A 166 26.25 5.02 -10.98
CA SER A 166 26.29 5.07 -12.45
C SER A 166 24.91 5.00 -13.10
N GLN A 167 24.00 4.17 -12.58
CA GLN A 167 22.61 4.05 -13.04
C GLN A 167 21.83 5.33 -12.74
N ARG A 168 22.04 5.88 -11.55
CA ARG A 168 21.37 7.11 -11.10
C ARG A 168 21.81 8.33 -11.89
N ASP A 169 23.11 8.51 -12.08
CA ASP A 169 23.67 9.60 -12.88
C ASP A 169 23.20 9.47 -14.34
N ALA A 170 23.13 8.25 -14.86
CA ALA A 170 22.56 8.02 -16.17
C ALA A 170 21.09 8.44 -16.23
N LEU A 171 20.23 8.04 -15.28
CA LEU A 171 18.78 8.29 -15.36
C LEU A 171 18.39 9.73 -15.01
N PHE A 172 18.93 10.27 -13.92
CA PHE A 172 18.49 11.51 -13.29
C PHE A 172 19.58 12.60 -13.25
N GLY A 173 20.82 12.27 -13.62
CA GLY A 173 21.95 13.19 -13.50
C GLY A 173 22.10 13.69 -12.06
N ALA A 174 22.39 14.99 -11.91
CA ALA A 174 22.58 15.63 -10.61
C ALA A 174 21.30 15.74 -9.75
N ALA A 175 20.13 15.42 -10.31
CA ALA A 175 18.85 15.44 -9.58
C ALA A 175 18.58 14.11 -8.84
N GLY A 176 19.42 13.09 -9.03
CA GLY A 176 19.23 11.79 -8.40
C GLY A 176 19.56 11.78 -6.92
N GLU A 177 18.55 11.71 -6.06
CA GLU A 177 18.72 11.47 -4.63
C GLU A 177 18.94 9.97 -4.30
N ASN A 178 19.53 9.69 -3.14
CA ASN A 178 19.65 8.32 -2.63
C ASN A 178 18.29 7.87 -2.08
N GLY A 179 17.67 6.86 -2.71
CA GLY A 179 16.40 6.30 -2.27
C GLY A 179 16.17 4.89 -2.83
N SER A 180 14.98 4.35 -2.57
CA SER A 180 14.49 3.14 -3.24
C SER A 180 13.95 3.49 -4.61
N ALA A 181 14.35 2.73 -5.63
CA ALA A 181 13.86 2.84 -6.99
C ALA A 181 13.44 1.47 -7.53
N VAL A 182 12.69 1.52 -8.62
CA VAL A 182 12.37 0.35 -9.44
C VAL A 182 12.88 0.62 -10.84
N LEU A 183 13.59 -0.34 -11.42
CA LEU A 183 14.03 -0.31 -12.81
C LEU A 183 13.27 -1.38 -13.59
N LEU A 184 12.58 -0.96 -14.65
CA LEU A 184 11.79 -1.83 -15.51
C LEU A 184 12.47 -1.94 -16.89
N PRO A 185 12.99 -3.12 -17.26
CA PRO A 185 13.53 -3.33 -18.59
C PRO A 185 12.41 -3.36 -19.63
N LEU A 186 12.57 -2.56 -20.68
CA LEU A 186 11.71 -2.57 -21.85
C LEU A 186 12.52 -3.12 -23.02
N ALA A 187 12.10 -4.21 -23.66
CA ALA A 187 12.78 -4.68 -24.86
C ALA A 187 11.83 -5.29 -25.88
N ARG A 188 12.11 -5.00 -27.15
CA ARG A 188 11.51 -5.61 -28.33
C ARG A 188 12.63 -5.87 -29.34
N ARG A 189 12.35 -6.67 -30.39
CA ARG A 189 13.35 -7.11 -31.38
C ARG A 189 14.27 -6.02 -31.97
N ARG A 190 13.88 -4.74 -31.97
CA ARG A 190 14.62 -3.65 -32.61
C ARG A 190 14.96 -2.48 -31.69
N TRP A 191 14.56 -2.52 -30.41
CA TRP A 191 14.81 -1.46 -29.44
C TRP A 191 14.84 -2.03 -28.03
N SER A 192 15.60 -1.36 -27.17
CA SER A 192 15.65 -1.64 -25.73
C SER A 192 15.46 -0.35 -24.97
N GLY A 193 15.12 -0.41 -23.71
CA GLY A 193 14.89 0.74 -22.87
C GLY A 193 14.78 0.37 -21.41
N VAL A 194 14.70 1.40 -20.60
CA VAL A 194 14.52 1.32 -19.16
C VAL A 194 13.55 2.41 -18.74
N LEU A 195 12.64 2.05 -17.84
CA LEU A 195 11.77 2.96 -17.09
C LEU A 195 12.15 2.88 -15.60
#